data_AF-A0A9Q3UV75-F1
#
_entry.id   AF-A0A9Q3UV75-F1
#
_cell.length_a   1.000
_cell.length_b   1.000
_cell.length_c   1.000
_cell.angle_alpha   90.00
_cell.angle_beta   90.00
_cell.angle_gamma   90.00
#
_symmetry.space_group_name_H-M   'P 1'
#
loop_
_entity.id
_entity.type
_entity.pdbx_description
1 polymer ?
#
loop_
_entity_poly.entity_id
_entity_poly.type
_entity_poly.pdbx_seq_one_letter_code
_entity_poly.pdbx_strand_id
1 'polypeptide(L)'
;MKLTIRILITILSLTIVSNCNEKLSQPISFFEDYDLTSGKYKLEIYHVEGEIIDDFKNFYIDDPETLNKMKKQWIFKYKSEVMPCGFGYELHLIEDKKVIKKTLINIDCEYMSGWVYFPKEYLTDHKNHFKRIN
;
A
#
# COMPACT_ATOMS: atom_id res chain seq x y z
N MET A 1 22.20 37.79 22.22
CA MET A 1 21.52 37.27 21.00
C MET A 1 20.04 37.59 21.10
N LYS A 2 19.49 38.39 20.18
CA LYS A 2 18.10 38.89 20.26
C LYS A 2 17.11 37.70 20.23
N LEU A 3 16.04 37.77 21.02
CA LEU A 3 15.00 36.73 21.17
C LEU A 3 14.44 36.27 19.80
N THR A 4 14.36 37.19 18.84
CA THR A 4 13.94 36.95 17.46
C THR A 4 14.88 36.00 16.70
N ILE A 5 16.18 36.03 16.95
CA ILE A 5 17.16 35.13 16.32
C ILE A 5 17.00 33.70 16.88
N ARG A 6 16.67 33.55 18.17
CA ARG A 6 16.43 32.24 18.78
C ARG A 6 15.19 31.57 18.21
N ILE A 7 14.08 32.32 18.07
CA ILE A 7 12.81 31.81 17.52
C ILE A 7 13.00 31.37 16.05
N LEU A 8 13.74 32.13 15.24
CA LEU A 8 13.99 31.80 13.85
C LEU A 8 14.79 30.49 13.68
N ILE A 9 15.78 30.25 14.55
CA ILE A 9 16.58 29.02 14.54
C ILE A 9 15.71 27.82 14.93
N THR A 10 14.82 27.96 15.91
CA THR A 10 13.93 26.85 16.33
C THR A 10 12.93 26.45 15.23
N ILE A 11 12.40 27.42 14.47
CA ILE A 11 11.49 27.14 13.34
C ILE A 11 12.22 26.47 12.18
N LEU A 12 13.45 26.91 11.86
CA LEU A 12 14.28 26.30 10.81
C LEU A 12 14.80 24.89 11.18
N SER A 13 14.95 24.62 12.49
CA SER A 13 15.29 23.29 13.00
C SER A 13 14.12 22.30 12.91
N LEU A 14 12.88 22.79 13.00
CA LEU A 14 11.68 21.96 12.90
C LEU A 14 11.40 21.46 11.48
N THR A 15 11.92 22.15 10.46
CA THR A 15 11.68 21.80 9.04
C THR A 15 12.61 20.71 8.50
N ILE A 16 13.61 20.23 9.26
CA ILE A 16 14.60 19.26 8.78
C ILE A 16 14.24 17.81 9.17
N VAL A 17 13.14 17.60 9.91
CA VAL A 17 12.63 16.25 10.23
C VAL A 17 11.55 15.80 9.25
N SER A 18 11.54 16.33 8.02
CA SER A 18 10.73 15.77 6.94
C SER A 18 11.33 14.41 6.57
N ASN A 19 10.62 13.34 6.93
CA ASN A 19 10.92 11.95 6.60
C ASN A 19 11.31 11.84 5.10
N CYS A 20 12.62 11.77 4.81
CA CYS A 20 13.14 11.82 3.45
C CYS A 20 13.19 10.43 2.84
N ASN A 21 12.03 9.77 2.70
CA ASN A 21 11.97 8.47 2.02
C ASN A 21 12.54 8.62 0.61
N GLU A 22 13.47 7.74 0.23
CA GLU A 22 14.06 7.77 -1.11
C GLU A 22 12.98 7.57 -2.18
N LYS A 23 12.94 8.41 -3.21
CA LYS A 23 11.96 8.30 -4.30
C LYS A 23 12.31 7.19 -5.28
N LEU A 24 11.29 6.55 -5.83
CA LEU A 24 11.43 5.69 -7.00
C LEU A 24 11.79 6.54 -8.23
N SER A 25 12.49 5.95 -9.20
CA SER A 25 12.82 6.62 -10.47
C SER A 25 11.55 6.99 -11.26
N GLN A 26 10.52 6.16 -11.17
CA GLN A 26 9.18 6.42 -11.68
C GLN A 26 8.15 5.88 -10.68
N PRO A 27 6.97 6.53 -10.54
CA PRO A 27 5.88 5.99 -9.74
C PRO A 27 5.42 4.63 -10.26
N ILE A 28 5.04 3.74 -9.36
CA ILE A 28 4.48 2.43 -9.71
C ILE A 28 2.99 2.44 -9.38
N SER A 29 2.16 1.99 -10.30
CA SER A 29 0.73 1.76 -10.07
C SER A 29 0.39 0.28 -10.23
N PHE A 30 -0.24 -0.29 -9.21
CA PHE A 30 -0.64 -1.70 -9.28
C PHE A 30 -1.77 -1.91 -10.30
N PHE A 31 -2.63 -0.92 -10.51
CA PHE A 31 -3.86 -1.06 -11.30
C PHE A 31 -3.86 -0.30 -12.64
N GLU A 32 -2.71 0.22 -13.09
CA GLU A 32 -2.60 1.20 -14.19
C GLU A 32 -3.41 0.83 -15.43
N ASP A 33 -3.19 -0.38 -15.95
CA ASP A 33 -3.71 -0.84 -17.24
C ASP A 33 -5.13 -1.40 -17.21
N TYR A 34 -5.78 -1.41 -16.03
CA TYR A 34 -7.05 -2.14 -15.84
C TYR A 34 -8.24 -1.20 -15.65
N ASP A 35 -9.32 -1.44 -16.40
CA ASP A 35 -10.60 -0.78 -16.23
C ASP A 35 -11.44 -1.44 -15.13
N LEU A 36 -11.20 -1.03 -13.89
CA LEU A 36 -11.87 -1.59 -12.71
C LEU A 36 -13.35 -1.19 -12.62
N THR A 37 -13.89 -0.34 -13.52
CA THR A 37 -15.32 0.00 -13.54
C THR A 37 -16.19 -1.11 -14.13
N SER A 38 -15.59 -2.03 -14.89
CA SER A 38 -16.28 -3.09 -15.62
C SER A 38 -16.87 -4.22 -14.76
N GLY A 39 -16.51 -4.31 -13.47
CA GLY A 39 -17.04 -5.31 -12.54
C GLY A 39 -16.52 -6.75 -12.73
N LYS A 40 -15.66 -6.99 -13.72
CA LYS A 40 -15.03 -8.31 -13.95
C LYS A 40 -13.79 -8.57 -13.09
N TYR A 41 -13.35 -7.56 -12.33
CA TYR A 41 -12.13 -7.61 -11.53
C TYR A 41 -12.42 -7.93 -10.07
N LYS A 42 -11.49 -8.65 -9.46
CA LYS A 42 -11.48 -8.94 -8.03
C LYS A 42 -10.04 -8.92 -7.55
N LEU A 43 -9.76 -8.23 -6.45
CA LEU A 43 -8.49 -8.33 -5.75
C LEU A 43 -8.64 -9.39 -4.67
N GLU A 44 -7.94 -10.51 -4.81
CA GLU A 44 -7.83 -11.54 -3.78
C GLU A 44 -6.54 -11.36 -2.99
N ILE A 45 -6.61 -11.61 -1.69
CA ILE A 45 -5.53 -11.39 -0.73
C ILE A 45 -5.40 -12.65 0.12
N TYR A 46 -4.23 -13.26 0.08
CA TYR A 46 -3.92 -14.52 0.74
C TYR A 46 -2.82 -14.33 1.77
N HIS A 47 -3.08 -14.69 3.03
CA HIS A 47 -2.05 -14.67 4.06
C HIS A 47 -0.97 -15.71 3.75
N VAL A 48 0.29 -15.30 3.93
CA VAL A 48 1.46 -16.14 3.71
C VAL A 48 2.13 -16.46 5.05
N GLU A 49 2.54 -15.42 5.79
CA GLU A 49 3.20 -15.52 7.10
C GLU A 49 2.95 -14.26 7.94
N GLY A 50 3.43 -14.20 9.18
CA GLY A 50 3.31 -12.99 10.02
C GLY A 50 1.90 -12.69 10.53
N GLU A 51 1.68 -11.44 10.99
CA GLU A 51 0.40 -11.00 11.55
C GLU A 51 -0.69 -10.88 10.47
N ILE A 52 -1.92 -11.22 10.86
CA ILE A 52 -3.10 -11.02 10.01
C ILE A 52 -3.76 -9.70 10.34
N ILE A 53 -4.37 -9.07 9.34
CA ILE A 53 -5.19 -7.87 9.50
C ILE A 53 -6.48 -8.28 10.24
N ASP A 54 -6.57 -7.91 11.51
CA ASP A 54 -7.64 -8.30 12.42
C ASP A 54 -7.81 -9.84 12.46
N ASP A 55 -8.78 -10.40 11.73
CA ASP A 55 -9.03 -11.84 11.61
C ASP A 55 -9.16 -12.31 10.15
N PHE A 56 -8.70 -11.49 9.20
CA PHE A 56 -8.79 -11.76 7.77
C PHE A 56 -7.55 -12.49 7.25
N LYS A 57 -7.61 -13.83 7.27
CA LYS A 57 -6.56 -14.68 6.67
C LYS A 57 -6.58 -14.64 5.15
N ASN A 58 -7.71 -15.01 4.54
CA ASN A 58 -7.90 -14.96 3.09
C ASN A 58 -9.18 -14.17 2.79
N PHE A 59 -9.08 -13.16 1.94
CA PHE A 59 -10.18 -12.26 1.66
C PHE A 59 -10.07 -11.64 0.28
N TYR A 60 -11.12 -10.97 -0.15
CA TYR A 60 -11.16 -10.31 -1.43
C TYR A 60 -12.00 -9.03 -1.40
N ILE A 61 -11.74 -8.17 -2.39
CA ILE A 61 -12.56 -7.01 -2.74
C ILE A 61 -12.92 -7.13 -4.22
N ASP A 62 -14.21 -7.07 -4.53
CA ASP A 62 -14.78 -7.12 -5.88
C ASP A 62 -15.70 -5.92 -6.19
N ASP A 63 -15.87 -4.99 -5.23
CA ASP A 63 -16.67 -3.79 -5.41
C ASP A 63 -15.96 -2.80 -6.37
N PRO A 64 -16.55 -2.48 -7.53
CA PRO A 64 -15.89 -1.63 -8.53
C PRO A 64 -15.56 -0.23 -8.02
N GLU A 65 -16.38 0.34 -7.14
CA GLU A 65 -16.15 1.67 -6.58
C GLU A 65 -14.92 1.66 -5.67
N THR A 66 -14.82 0.68 -4.78
CA THR A 66 -13.69 0.47 -3.87
C THR A 66 -12.41 0.19 -4.65
N LEU A 67 -12.45 -0.71 -5.63
CA LEU A 67 -11.29 -1.01 -6.48
C LEU A 67 -10.79 0.23 -7.24
N ASN A 68 -11.69 1.10 -7.72
CA ASN A 68 -11.30 2.36 -8.35
C ASN A 68 -10.72 3.38 -7.35
N LYS A 69 -11.20 3.41 -6.10
CA LYS A 69 -10.58 4.22 -5.04
C LYS A 69 -9.15 3.73 -4.76
N MET A 70 -8.97 2.41 -4.64
CA MET A 70 -7.66 1.79 -4.49
C MET A 70 -6.75 2.12 -5.68
N LYS A 71 -7.23 2.03 -6.93
CA LYS A 71 -6.46 2.42 -8.13
C LYS A 71 -5.92 3.85 -8.08
N LYS A 72 -6.71 4.80 -7.59
CA LYS A 72 -6.29 6.20 -7.44
C LYS A 72 -5.29 6.39 -6.29
N GLN A 73 -5.46 5.63 -5.21
CA GLN A 73 -4.63 5.70 -4.01
C GLN A 73 -3.27 4.99 -4.21
N TRP A 74 -3.26 3.82 -4.86
CA TRP A 74 -2.13 2.90 -5.01
C TRP A 74 -1.17 3.34 -6.11
N ILE A 75 -0.67 4.56 -5.96
CA ILE A 75 0.41 5.15 -6.75
C ILE A 75 1.60 5.31 -5.81
N PHE A 76 2.53 4.36 -5.89
CA PHE A 76 3.68 4.27 -5.02
C PHE A 76 4.84 5.10 -5.57
N LYS A 77 5.43 5.95 -4.73
CA LYS A 77 6.45 6.93 -5.15
C LYS A 77 7.79 6.77 -4.44
N TYR A 78 7.83 5.94 -3.40
CA TYR A 78 8.96 5.84 -2.50
C TYR A 78 9.46 4.40 -2.42
N LYS A 79 10.77 4.26 -2.27
CA LYS A 79 11.40 3.02 -1.88
C LYS A 79 11.08 2.76 -0.42
N SER A 80 10.97 1.49 -0.06
CA SER A 80 10.98 1.11 1.34
C SER A 80 12.40 1.19 1.88
N GLU A 81 12.57 1.85 3.03
CA GLU A 81 13.83 1.91 3.76
C GLU A 81 14.04 0.66 4.63
N VAL A 82 13.00 -0.17 4.78
CA VAL A 82 13.01 -1.38 5.59
C VAL A 82 13.54 -2.55 4.76
N MET A 83 14.54 -3.25 5.31
CA MET A 83 15.03 -4.51 4.74
C MET A 83 13.87 -5.54 4.70
N PRO A 84 13.78 -6.41 3.68
CA PRO A 84 12.70 -7.38 3.59
C PRO A 84 12.59 -8.21 4.87
N CYS A 85 11.51 -8.01 5.63
CA CYS A 85 11.24 -8.68 6.90
C CYS A 85 10.37 -9.94 6.70
N GLY A 86 10.27 -10.44 5.46
CA GLY A 86 9.27 -11.42 5.04
C GLY A 86 8.03 -10.76 4.42
N PHE A 87 7.05 -11.56 4.02
CA PHE A 87 5.82 -11.10 3.36
C PHE A 87 4.57 -11.58 4.09
N GLY A 88 3.75 -10.65 4.55
CA GLY A 88 2.49 -10.99 5.24
C GLY A 88 1.44 -11.59 4.31
N TYR A 89 1.31 -11.01 3.12
CA TYR A 89 0.22 -11.31 2.19
C TYR A 89 0.70 -11.37 0.73
N GLU A 90 0.08 -12.26 -0.05
CA GLU A 90 0.13 -12.27 -1.50
C GLU A 90 -1.18 -11.72 -2.08
N LEU A 91 -1.08 -10.72 -2.94
CA LEU A 91 -2.21 -10.03 -3.56
C LEU A 91 -2.32 -10.47 -5.02
N HIS A 92 -3.49 -10.92 -5.44
CA HIS A 92 -3.79 -11.35 -6.79
C HIS A 92 -4.89 -10.47 -7.38
N LEU A 93 -4.61 -9.78 -8.48
CA LEU A 93 -5.66 -9.21 -9.31
C LEU A 93 -6.19 -10.31 -10.23
N ILE A 94 -7.49 -10.57 -10.12
CA ILE A 94 -8.22 -11.57 -10.89
C ILE A 94 -9.10 -10.88 -11.92
N GLU A 95 -9.08 -11.38 -13.15
CA GLU A 95 -10.04 -11.07 -14.21
C GLU A 95 -10.59 -12.39 -14.76
N ASP A 96 -11.91 -12.55 -14.80
CA ASP A 96 -12.56 -13.76 -15.34
C ASP A 96 -11.98 -15.09 -14.80
N LYS A 97 -11.71 -15.13 -13.49
CA LYS A 97 -11.12 -16.28 -12.75
C LYS A 97 -9.65 -16.57 -13.05
N LYS A 98 -8.95 -15.69 -13.75
CA LYS A 98 -7.51 -15.80 -14.00
C LYS A 98 -6.74 -14.75 -13.22
N VAL A 99 -5.63 -15.15 -12.61
CA VAL A 99 -4.67 -14.21 -12.02
C VAL A 99 -3.96 -13.47 -13.16
N ILE A 100 -4.17 -12.15 -13.24
CA ILE A 100 -3.57 -11.29 -14.27
C ILE A 100 -2.42 -10.45 -13.72
N LYS A 101 -2.35 -10.26 -12.39
CA LYS A 101 -1.25 -9.58 -11.73
C LYS A 101 -1.11 -10.09 -10.30
N LYS A 102 0.12 -10.10 -9.79
CA LYS A 102 0.41 -10.44 -8.40
C LYS A 102 1.47 -9.54 -7.79
N THR A 103 1.42 -9.38 -6.48
CA THR A 103 2.50 -8.77 -5.68
C THR A 103 2.49 -9.37 -4.28
N LEU A 104 3.59 -9.20 -3.55
CA LEU A 104 3.69 -9.57 -2.15
C LEU A 104 3.83 -8.29 -1.32
N ILE A 105 3.18 -8.25 -0.17
CA ILE A 105 3.25 -7.13 0.76
C ILE A 105 3.50 -7.62 2.19
N ASN A 106 4.07 -6.75 3.00
CA ASN A 106 4.13 -6.86 4.44
C ASN A 106 3.53 -5.59 5.02
N ILE A 107 2.39 -5.73 5.68
CA ILE A 107 1.62 -4.60 6.21
C ILE A 107 2.32 -3.96 7.41
N ASP A 108 2.95 -4.76 8.27
CA ASP A 108 3.61 -4.27 9.48
C ASP A 108 4.88 -3.49 9.16
N CYS A 109 5.62 -3.94 8.15
CA CYS A 109 6.83 -3.28 7.67
C CYS A 109 6.56 -2.23 6.57
N GLU A 110 5.28 -2.01 6.22
CA GLU A 110 4.88 -1.11 5.14
C GLU A 110 5.69 -1.30 3.85
N TYR A 111 5.80 -2.57 3.44
CA TYR A 111 6.68 -3.02 2.37
C TYR A 111 5.89 -3.74 1.28
N MET A 112 6.22 -3.47 0.02
CA MET A 112 5.79 -4.24 -1.14
C MET A 112 7.03 -4.74 -1.90
N SER A 113 6.90 -5.93 -2.49
CA SER A 113 7.93 -6.54 -3.32
C SER A 113 8.46 -5.56 -4.38
N GLY A 114 9.77 -5.63 -4.64
CA GLY A 114 10.46 -4.64 -5.47
C GLY A 114 10.97 -3.41 -4.71
N TRP A 115 11.12 -3.51 -3.39
CA TRP A 115 11.64 -2.43 -2.53
C TRP A 115 10.75 -1.19 -2.53
N VAL A 116 9.43 -1.39 -2.58
CA VAL A 116 8.47 -0.29 -2.66
C VAL A 116 7.85 -0.08 -1.29
N TYR A 117 7.77 1.18 -0.85
CA TYR A 117 7.04 1.54 0.36
C TYR A 117 5.53 1.39 0.11
N PHE A 118 4.87 0.59 0.93
CA PHE A 118 3.44 0.30 0.88
C PHE A 118 2.80 0.78 2.20
N PRO A 119 2.17 1.96 2.22
CA PRO A 119 1.49 2.45 3.41
C PRO A 119 0.41 1.44 3.82
N LYS A 120 0.37 1.03 5.08
CA LYS A 120 -0.61 0.01 5.53
C LYS A 120 -2.06 0.43 5.26
N GLU A 121 -2.33 1.74 5.38
CA GLU A 121 -3.64 2.35 5.18
C GLU A 121 -4.18 2.11 3.77
N TYR A 122 -3.28 1.89 2.79
CA TYR A 122 -3.69 1.61 1.41
C TYR A 122 -4.52 0.33 1.31
N LEU A 123 -4.32 -0.62 2.22
CA LEU A 123 -5.18 -1.81 2.33
C LEU A 123 -6.20 -1.66 3.46
N THR A 124 -5.78 -1.22 4.66
CA THR A 124 -6.63 -1.28 5.86
C THR A 124 -7.79 -0.28 5.86
N ASP A 125 -7.71 0.83 5.11
CA ASP A 125 -8.82 1.78 4.98
C ASP A 125 -10.05 1.17 4.31
N HIS A 126 -9.85 0.11 3.52
CA HIS A 126 -10.91 -0.56 2.77
C HIS A 126 -11.46 -1.81 3.48
N LYS A 127 -11.11 -2.03 4.76
CA LYS A 127 -11.45 -3.25 5.50
C LYS A 127 -12.96 -3.56 5.56
N ASN A 128 -13.80 -2.53 5.55
CA ASN A 128 -15.26 -2.71 5.56
C ASN A 128 -15.80 -3.32 4.26
N HIS A 129 -14.98 -3.40 3.21
CA HIS A 129 -15.30 -4.03 1.94
C HIS A 129 -14.69 -5.43 1.80
N PHE A 130 -13.95 -5.90 2.80
CA PHE A 130 -13.34 -7.23 2.76
C PHE A 130 -14.42 -8.32 2.86
N LYS A 131 -14.36 -9.27 1.92
CA LYS A 131 -15.18 -10.47 1.91
C LYS A 131 -14.28 -11.68 2.11
N ARG A 132 -14.66 -12.61 2.98
CA ARG A 132 -13.83 -13.81 3.25
C ARG A 132 -13.84 -14.76 2.04
N ILE A 133 -12.69 -15.34 1.76
CA ILE A 133 -12.59 -16.50 0.87
C ILE A 133 -12.80 -17.73 1.75
N ASN A 134 -13.89 -18.47 1.49
CA ASN A 134 -14.19 -19.74 2.16
C ASN A 134 -13.36 -20.88 1.59
#